data_AF-A0A9E1VU18-F1
#
_entry.id   AF-A0A9E1VU18-F1
#
_cell.length_a   1.000
_cell.length_b   1.000
_cell.length_c   1.000
_cell.angle_alpha   90.00
_cell.angle_beta   90.00
_cell.angle_gamma   90.00
#
_symmetry.space_group_name_H-M   'P 1'
#
loop_
_entity.id
_entity.type
_entity.pdbx_description
1 polymer ?
#
loop_
_entity_poly.entity_id
_entity_poly.type
_entity_poly.pdbx_seq_one_letter_code
_entity_poly.pdbx_strand_id
1 'polypeptide(L)' 'NTKMKSGNADDDMTARIANLKNQGVTFKICANTLKGRKVELDYLYDADESDIVPSGVAEIAHLQSQGFAYLRP' A
#
# COMPACT_ATOMS: atom_id res chain seq x y z
N ASN A 1 11.19 9.15 13.60
CA ASN A 1 11.48 7.71 13.38
C ASN A 1 10.25 6.84 13.65
N THR A 2 9.13 7.10 12.99
CA THR A 2 7.92 6.28 13.18
C THR A 2 7.86 5.24 12.11
N LYS A 3 7.86 3.98 12.54
CA LYS A 3 7.83 2.85 11.64
C LYS A 3 6.41 2.23 11.53
N MET A 4 5.50 2.50 12.49
CA MET A 4 4.12 3.04 12.34
C MET A 4 3.50 3.20 13.75
N LYS A 5 2.95 4.38 14.11
CA LYS A 5 2.40 4.68 15.46
C LYS A 5 1.07 5.48 15.44
N SER A 6 0.71 6.08 14.30
CA SER A 6 -0.59 6.71 14.02
C SER A 6 -0.75 6.73 12.49
N GLY A 7 -1.99 6.72 11.99
CA GLY A 7 -2.31 6.88 10.57
C GLY A 7 -2.38 8.35 10.14
N ASN A 8 -2.45 8.58 8.82
CA ASN A 8 -2.63 9.90 8.20
C ASN A 8 -3.83 9.91 7.24
N ALA A 9 -4.86 9.13 7.56
CA ALA A 9 -6.10 9.06 6.78
C ALA A 9 -7.00 10.26 7.09
N ASP A 10 -6.54 11.47 6.76
CA ASP A 10 -7.36 12.68 6.74
C ASP A 10 -8.11 12.80 5.40
N ASP A 11 -9.03 13.76 5.33
CA ASP A 11 -9.90 13.96 4.16
C ASP A 11 -9.09 14.30 2.88
N ASP A 12 -7.97 15.02 3.00
CA ASP A 12 -7.09 15.30 1.86
C ASP A 12 -6.43 14.02 1.33
N MET A 13 -5.88 13.21 2.24
CA MET A 13 -5.17 11.99 1.85
C MET A 13 -6.11 10.94 1.27
N THR A 14 -7.30 10.77 1.85
CA THR A 14 -8.33 9.87 1.32
C THR A 14 -8.81 10.32 -0.06
N ALA A 15 -9.05 11.62 -0.26
CA ALA A 15 -9.41 12.17 -1.57
C ALA A 15 -8.32 11.93 -2.64
N ARG A 16 -7.04 12.06 -2.26
CA ARG A 16 -5.90 11.79 -3.15
C ARG A 16 -5.81 10.32 -3.53
N ILE A 17 -5.98 9.40 -2.59
CA ILE A 17 -5.99 7.95 -2.87
C ILE A 17 -7.13 7.62 -3.83
N ALA A 18 -8.35 8.10 -3.55
CA ALA A 18 -9.52 7.88 -4.39
C ALA A 18 -9.31 8.42 -5.82
N ASN A 19 -8.72 9.61 -5.96
CA ASN A 19 -8.42 10.20 -7.26
C ASN A 19 -7.41 9.36 -8.06
N LEU A 20 -6.35 8.86 -7.42
CA LEU A 20 -5.36 7.99 -8.06
C LEU A 20 -5.98 6.64 -8.48
N LYS A 21 -6.82 6.04 -7.64
CA LYS A 21 -7.56 4.82 -7.98
C LYS A 21 -8.47 5.02 -9.21
N ASN A 22 -9.17 6.15 -9.29
CA ASN A 22 -9.99 6.51 -10.46
C ASN A 22 -9.17 6.69 -11.74
N GLN A 23 -7.87 7.00 -11.63
CA GLN A 23 -6.94 7.05 -12.76
C GLN A 23 -6.36 5.67 -13.12
N GLY A 24 -6.78 4.59 -12.45
CA GLY A 24 -6.30 3.23 -12.68
C GLY A 24 -5.05 2.85 -11.88
N VAL A 25 -4.64 3.65 -10.89
CA VAL A 25 -3.52 3.29 -10.02
C VAL A 25 -3.94 2.18 -9.06
N THR A 26 -3.20 1.06 -9.09
CA THR A 26 -3.38 -0.04 -8.14
C THR A 26 -2.48 0.14 -6.93
N PHE A 27 -3.05 0.05 -5.73
CA PHE A 27 -2.29 0.08 -4.47
C PHE A 27 -2.11 -1.34 -3.96
N LYS A 28 -0.89 -1.70 -3.56
CA LYS A 28 -0.58 -3.00 -2.97
C LYS A 28 -0.07 -2.85 -1.55
N ILE A 29 -0.50 -3.73 -0.66
CA ILE A 29 -0.27 -3.67 0.79
C ILE A 29 0.59 -4.86 1.21
N CYS A 30 1.66 -4.60 1.96
CA CYS A 30 2.57 -5.63 2.43
C CYS A 30 2.00 -6.39 3.64
N ALA A 31 1.71 -7.68 3.49
CA ALA A 31 1.20 -8.54 4.57
C ALA A 31 2.13 -8.58 5.80
N ASN A 32 3.45 -8.66 5.57
CA ASN A 32 4.44 -8.63 6.65
C ASN A 32 4.38 -7.33 7.46
N THR A 33 4.07 -6.21 6.81
CA THR A 33 3.93 -4.92 7.50
C THR A 33 2.65 -4.88 8.32
N LEU A 34 1.50 -5.33 7.80
CA LEU A 34 0.25 -5.43 8.57
C LEU A 34 0.45 -6.26 9.84
N LYS A 35 0.98 -7.47 9.69
CA LYS A 35 1.27 -8.38 10.81
C LYS A 35 2.29 -7.78 11.78
N GLY A 36 3.38 -7.22 11.27
CA GLY A 36 4.45 -6.65 12.09
C GLY A 36 4.04 -5.36 12.82
N ARG A 37 3.03 -4.65 12.32
CA ARG A 37 2.48 -3.42 12.91
C ARG A 37 1.19 -3.62 13.69
N LYS A 38 0.60 -4.83 13.63
CA LYS A 38 -0.70 -5.13 14.23
C LYS A 38 -1.78 -4.16 13.73
N VAL A 39 -1.81 -3.98 12.40
CA VAL A 39 -2.81 -3.16 11.72
C VAL A 39 -3.73 -4.14 11.00
N GLU A 40 -5.00 -4.12 11.37
CA GLU A 40 -6.05 -4.84 10.65
C GLU A 40 -6.37 -4.11 9.34
N LEU A 41 -6.83 -4.86 8.34
CA LEU A 41 -7.08 -4.32 7.00
C LEU A 41 -8.16 -3.24 7.00
N ASP A 42 -9.17 -3.37 7.85
CA ASP A 42 -10.31 -2.46 8.01
C ASP A 42 -9.94 -1.04 8.47
N TYR A 43 -8.75 -0.87 9.06
CA TYR A 43 -8.21 0.46 9.41
C TYR A 43 -7.64 1.20 8.18
N LEU A 44 -7.48 0.53 7.04
CA LEU A 44 -6.98 1.14 5.82
C LEU A 44 -8.14 1.65 4.97
N TYR A 45 -7.95 2.84 4.39
CA TYR A 45 -8.95 3.45 3.52
C TYR A 45 -9.07 2.64 2.21
N ASP A 46 -10.30 2.18 1.92
CA ASP A 46 -10.66 1.55 0.65
C ASP A 46 -9.70 0.41 0.27
N ALA A 47 -9.46 -0.54 1.19
CA ALA A 47 -8.52 -1.62 0.99
C ALA A 47 -9.22 -2.99 1.06
N ASP A 48 -8.95 -3.84 0.07
CA ASP A 48 -9.51 -5.19 -0.02
C ASP A 48 -8.44 -6.26 0.14
N GLU A 49 -8.84 -7.51 0.43
CA GLU A 49 -7.91 -8.64 0.53
C GLU A 49 -7.10 -8.85 -0.77
N SER A 50 -7.66 -8.49 -1.93
CA SER A 50 -6.98 -8.54 -3.23
C SER A 50 -5.81 -7.56 -3.38
N ASP A 51 -5.75 -6.55 -2.52
CA ASP A 51 -4.65 -5.57 -2.50
C ASP A 51 -3.45 -6.07 -1.68
N ILE A 52 -3.61 -7.14 -0.91
CA ILE A 52 -2.55 -7.69 -0.07
C ILE A 52 -1.58 -8.51 -0.92
N VAL A 53 -0.28 -8.23 -0.75
CA VAL A 53 0.82 -9.03 -1.29
C VAL A 53 1.62 -9.67 -0.16
N PRO A 54 2.18 -10.89 -0.36
CA PRO A 54 2.93 -11.58 0.69
C PRO A 54 4.10 -10.76 1.25
N SER A 55 4.76 -9.98 0.40
CA SER A 55 5.85 -9.08 0.80
C SER A 55 5.99 -7.93 -0.19
N GLY A 56 5.92 -6.69 0.29
CA GLY A 56 6.03 -5.51 -0.58
C GLY A 56 7.38 -5.39 -1.29
N VAL A 57 8.49 -5.72 -0.61
CA VAL A 57 9.82 -5.71 -1.25
C VAL A 57 9.98 -6.81 -2.29
N ALA A 58 9.37 -7.99 -2.06
CA ALA A 58 9.42 -9.08 -3.03
C ALA A 58 8.53 -8.77 -4.24
N GLU A 59 7.36 -8.15 -4.03
CA GLU A 59 6.48 -7.70 -5.09
C GLU A 59 7.16 -6.69 -6.01
N ILE A 60 7.86 -5.71 -5.44
CA ILE A 60 8.66 -4.74 -6.21
C ILE A 60 9.73 -5.46 -7.05
N ALA A 61 10.42 -6.46 -6.51
CA ALA A 61 11.41 -7.23 -7.26
C ALA A 61 10.75 -8.08 -8.37
N HIS A 62 9.58 -8.66 -8.09
CA HIS A 62 8.81 -9.44 -9.06
C HIS A 62 8.38 -8.58 -10.25
N LEU A 63 7.78 -7.41 -10.00
CA LEU A 63 7.38 -6.46 -11.05
C LEU A 63 8.59 -5.96 -11.84
N GLN A 64 9.70 -5.62 -11.18
CA GLN A 64 10.92 -5.25 -11.90
C GLN A 64 11.41 -6.37 -12.83
N SER A 65 11.33 -7.64 -12.40
CA SER A 65 11.70 -8.78 -13.26
C SER A 65 10.80 -8.95 -14.48
N GLN A 66 9.57 -8.43 -14.43
CA GLN A 66 8.62 -8.39 -15.55
C GLN A 66 8.85 -7.17 -16.47
N GLY A 67 9.84 -6.33 -16.18
CA GLY A 67 10.19 -5.16 -16.99
C GLY A 67 9.58 -3.84 -16.52
N PHE A 68 8.90 -3.82 -15.36
CA PHE A 68 8.43 -2.56 -14.78
C PHE A 68 9.59 -1.73 -14.22
N ALA A 69 9.53 -0.41 -14.40
CA ALA A 69 10.49 0.51 -13.79
C ALA A 69 10.21 0.70 -12.30
N TYR A 70 11.25 0.69 -11.47
CA TYR A 70 11.14 1.02 -10.06
C TYR A 70 11.52 2.47 -9.80
N LEU A 71 10.63 3.19 -9.13
CA LEU A 71 10.82 4.57 -8.70
C LEU A 71 10.71 4.63 -7.17
N ARG A 72 11.72 5.19 -6.51
CA ARG A 72 11.73 5.47 -5.07
C ARG A 72 11.87 6.98 -4.86
N PRO A 73 10.76 7.70 -4.60
CA PRO A 73 10.78 9.12 -4.26
C PRO A 73 11.55 9.44 -2.97
#